data_AF-A0A3D0KWK7-F1
#
_entry.id   AF-A0A3D0KWK7-F1
#
_cell.length_a   1.000
_cell.length_b   1.000
_cell.length_c   1.000
_cell.angle_alpha   90.00
_cell.angle_beta   90.00
_cell.angle_gamma   90.00
#
_symmetry.space_group_name_H-M   'P 1'
#
loop_
_entity.id
_entity.type
_entity.pdbx_description
1 polymer ?
#
loop_
_entity_poly.entity_id
_entity_poly.type
_entity_poly.pdbx_seq_one_letter_code
_entity_poly.pdbx_strand_id
1 'polypeptide(L)'
;LMNNFAIAVSIGLQYGVPLEEFVEAYTFTRFEPQGIVTGNDAIKMSTSILDYTFRELAISYLDRHDLGHVDKDDLDVTTTGSGEGQSELVNKVTSRGFIRNKQGLVVYSNGGAAQAVEEAAPVMRNADPAPMAETSNVITTNAITPSGDTVIAERVQQARMQGYEGEACPECQNFTLVRNGTCLKCNTCGSTTGCS
;
A
#
# COMPACT_ATOMS: atom_id res chain seq x y z
N LEU A 1 -21.18 8.39 -34.05
CA LEU A 1 -19.72 8.17 -34.19
C LEU A 1 -19.35 6.70 -34.00
N MET A 2 -19.67 6.07 -32.86
CA MET A 2 -19.31 4.66 -32.58
C MET A 2 -19.71 3.62 -33.64
N ASN A 3 -20.86 3.76 -34.31
CA ASN A 3 -21.24 2.81 -35.37
C ASN A 3 -20.24 2.80 -36.54
N ASN A 4 -19.81 3.98 -37.02
CA ASN A 4 -18.79 4.07 -38.07
C ASN A 4 -17.42 3.56 -37.60
N PHE A 5 -17.10 3.75 -36.31
CA PHE A 5 -15.88 3.21 -35.73
C PHE A 5 -15.89 1.67 -35.73
N ALA A 6 -16.96 1.05 -35.26
CA ALA A 6 -17.12 -0.41 -35.26
C ALA A 6 -17.02 -1.00 -36.68
N ILE A 7 -17.60 -0.33 -37.69
CA ILE A 7 -17.47 -0.72 -39.10
C ILE A 7 -16.00 -0.62 -39.55
N ALA A 8 -15.29 0.47 -39.24
CA ALA A 8 -13.90 0.67 -39.64
C ALA A 8 -12.95 -0.39 -39.04
N VAL A 9 -13.10 -0.71 -37.75
CA VAL A 9 -12.30 -1.76 -37.07
C VAL A 9 -12.65 -3.14 -37.64
N SER A 10 -13.94 -3.43 -37.84
CA SER A 10 -14.37 -4.69 -38.45
C SER A 10 -13.76 -4.88 -39.84
N ILE A 11 -13.70 -3.83 -40.66
CA ILE A 11 -13.03 -3.86 -41.97
C ILE A 11 -11.52 -4.07 -41.77
N GLY A 12 -10.85 -3.28 -40.93
CA GLY A 12 -9.40 -3.40 -40.72
C GLY A 12 -8.94 -4.81 -40.35
N LEU A 13 -9.62 -5.45 -39.39
CA LEU A 13 -9.34 -6.84 -38.99
C LEU A 13 -9.60 -7.84 -40.13
N GLN A 14 -10.67 -7.68 -40.91
CA GLN A 14 -10.97 -8.55 -42.07
C GLN A 14 -9.93 -8.43 -43.20
N TYR A 15 -9.31 -7.27 -43.37
CA TYR A 15 -8.29 -7.02 -44.40
C TYR A 15 -6.84 -7.28 -43.89
N GLY A 16 -6.69 -7.90 -42.73
CA GLY A 16 -5.40 -8.41 -42.24
C GLY A 16 -4.56 -7.42 -41.43
N VAL A 17 -5.16 -6.35 -40.89
CA VAL A 17 -4.48 -5.52 -39.89
C VAL A 17 -4.43 -6.29 -38.56
N PRO A 18 -3.25 -6.45 -37.93
CA PRO A 18 -3.11 -7.18 -36.65
C PRO A 18 -3.87 -6.49 -35.51
N LEU A 19 -4.36 -7.29 -34.56
CA LEU A 19 -5.13 -6.78 -33.40
C LEU A 19 -4.24 -5.98 -32.45
N GLU A 20 -2.97 -6.37 -32.35
CA GLU A 20 -1.92 -5.74 -31.55
C GLU A 20 -1.78 -4.25 -31.88
N GLU A 21 -1.72 -3.90 -33.17
CA GLU A 21 -1.63 -2.52 -33.66
C GLU A 21 -2.87 -1.70 -33.28
N PHE A 22 -4.06 -2.31 -33.34
CA PHE A 22 -5.29 -1.68 -32.88
C PHE A 22 -5.29 -1.44 -31.36
N VAL A 23 -4.80 -2.40 -30.57
CA VAL A 23 -4.69 -2.26 -29.12
C VAL A 23 -3.75 -1.11 -28.76
N GLU A 24 -2.57 -1.05 -29.37
CA GLU A 24 -1.60 0.01 -29.09
C GLU A 24 -2.05 1.38 -29.59
N ALA A 25 -2.83 1.46 -30.68
CA ALA A 25 -3.39 2.73 -31.18
C ALA A 25 -4.59 3.28 -30.38
N TYR A 26 -5.40 2.42 -29.74
CA TYR A 26 -6.67 2.82 -29.12
C TYR A 26 -6.76 2.68 -27.60
N THR A 27 -5.81 1.99 -26.96
CA THR A 27 -5.69 1.99 -25.48
C THR A 27 -5.30 3.37 -24.95
N PHE A 28 -5.73 3.67 -23.73
CA PHE A 28 -5.54 4.97 -23.05
C PHE A 28 -6.09 6.20 -23.80
N THR A 29 -6.81 6.01 -24.91
CA THR A 29 -7.54 7.09 -25.57
C THR A 29 -8.65 7.61 -24.67
N ARG A 30 -8.90 8.92 -24.72
CA ARG A 30 -9.86 9.60 -23.85
C ARG A 30 -11.08 10.09 -24.63
N PHE A 31 -12.22 9.43 -24.43
CA PHE A 31 -13.51 9.83 -25.02
C PHE A 31 -14.64 9.62 -24.01
N GLU A 32 -15.46 10.63 -23.78
CA GLU A 32 -16.67 10.50 -22.96
C GLU A 32 -17.63 9.46 -23.58
N PRO A 33 -18.28 8.58 -22.78
CA PRO A 33 -18.33 8.53 -21.31
C PRO A 33 -17.07 7.93 -20.65
N GLN A 34 -16.86 8.27 -19.38
CA GLN A 34 -15.79 7.77 -18.51
C GLN A 34 -16.41 7.14 -17.27
N GLY A 35 -15.79 6.13 -16.67
CA GLY A 35 -16.23 5.68 -15.36
C GLY A 35 -15.83 4.27 -14.95
N ILE A 36 -16.55 3.79 -13.94
CA ILE A 36 -16.45 2.43 -13.42
C ILE A 36 -17.05 1.44 -14.41
N VAL A 37 -16.34 0.34 -14.64
CA VAL A 37 -16.81 -0.79 -15.43
C VAL A 37 -17.44 -1.79 -14.46
N THR A 38 -18.57 -2.37 -14.85
CA THR A 38 -19.28 -3.38 -14.05
C THR A 38 -19.29 -4.72 -14.78
N GLY A 39 -18.98 -5.80 -14.07
CA GLY A 39 -18.98 -7.17 -14.62
C GLY A 39 -17.69 -7.60 -15.31
N ASN A 40 -16.58 -6.89 -15.10
CA ASN A 40 -15.24 -7.27 -15.53
C ASN A 40 -14.30 -7.30 -14.31
N ASP A 41 -13.55 -8.38 -14.15
CA ASP A 41 -12.68 -8.59 -12.98
C ASP A 41 -11.32 -7.89 -13.12
N ALA A 42 -10.79 -7.84 -14.35
CA ALA A 42 -9.47 -7.27 -14.65
C ALA A 42 -9.51 -5.74 -14.86
N ILE A 43 -10.58 -5.21 -15.47
CA ILE A 43 -10.73 -3.78 -15.79
C ILE A 43 -11.83 -3.17 -14.93
N LYS A 44 -11.44 -2.49 -13.83
CA LYS A 44 -12.38 -1.84 -12.90
C LYS A 44 -12.78 -0.42 -13.33
N MET A 45 -11.89 0.30 -14.00
CA MET A 45 -12.10 1.67 -14.49
C MET A 45 -11.60 1.79 -15.92
N SER A 46 -12.24 2.62 -16.75
CA SER A 46 -11.77 2.90 -18.12
C SER A 46 -11.87 4.37 -18.50
N THR A 47 -10.93 4.80 -19.36
CA THR A 47 -10.87 6.16 -19.92
C THR A 47 -11.54 6.30 -21.28
N SER A 48 -12.28 5.30 -21.77
CA SER A 48 -13.14 5.41 -22.97
C SER A 48 -13.90 4.10 -23.18
N ILE A 49 -15.06 4.13 -23.85
CA ILE A 49 -15.66 2.89 -24.36
C ILE A 49 -14.70 2.13 -25.31
N LEU A 50 -13.85 2.86 -26.05
CA LEU A 50 -12.83 2.28 -26.94
C LEU A 50 -11.68 1.67 -26.15
N ASP A 51 -11.12 2.42 -25.21
CA ASP A 51 -10.08 1.96 -24.29
C ASP A 51 -10.52 0.67 -23.59
N TYR A 52 -11.75 0.62 -23.07
CA TYR A 52 -12.32 -0.60 -22.50
C TYR A 52 -12.35 -1.76 -23.51
N THR A 53 -12.89 -1.56 -24.71
CA THR A 53 -13.01 -2.64 -25.70
C THR A 53 -11.67 -3.19 -26.15
N PHE A 54 -10.66 -2.37 -26.42
CA PHE A 54 -9.36 -2.87 -26.88
C PHE A 54 -8.54 -3.48 -25.75
N ARG A 55 -8.66 -2.94 -24.54
CA ARG A 55 -8.06 -3.53 -23.34
C ARG A 55 -8.64 -4.91 -23.04
N GLU A 56 -9.95 -5.08 -23.15
CA GLU A 56 -10.61 -6.37 -23.01
C GLU A 56 -10.20 -7.34 -24.12
N LEU A 57 -10.17 -6.90 -25.37
CA LEU A 57 -9.67 -7.73 -26.48
C LEU A 57 -8.21 -8.16 -26.28
N ALA A 58 -7.36 -7.30 -25.73
CA ALA A 58 -5.97 -7.64 -25.41
C ALA A 58 -5.87 -8.69 -24.28
N ILE A 59 -6.64 -8.56 -23.20
CA ILE A 59 -6.64 -9.48 -22.06
C ILE A 59 -7.23 -10.86 -22.44
N SER A 60 -8.22 -10.88 -23.34
CA SER A 60 -8.98 -12.08 -23.69
C SER A 60 -8.54 -12.78 -24.99
N TYR A 61 -7.81 -12.12 -25.90
CA TYR A 61 -7.28 -12.75 -27.14
C TYR A 61 -5.75 -12.72 -27.29
N LEU A 62 -5.05 -11.79 -26.63
CA LEU A 62 -3.58 -11.67 -26.70
C LEU A 62 -2.90 -12.06 -25.37
N ASP A 63 -3.68 -12.43 -24.35
CA ASP A 63 -3.27 -12.65 -22.96
C ASP A 63 -2.35 -11.54 -22.38
N ARG A 64 -2.52 -10.29 -22.85
CA ARG A 64 -1.81 -9.11 -22.32
C ARG A 64 -2.46 -8.62 -21.04
N HIS A 65 -1.97 -9.10 -19.89
CA HIS A 65 -2.50 -8.73 -18.57
C HIS A 65 -1.91 -7.40 -18.04
N ASP A 66 -0.83 -6.91 -18.66
CA ASP A 66 -0.15 -5.64 -18.37
C ASP A 66 -1.04 -4.39 -18.54
N LEU A 67 -2.14 -4.49 -19.27
CA LEU A 67 -3.13 -3.41 -19.43
C LEU A 67 -4.26 -3.47 -18.38
N GLY A 68 -4.36 -4.55 -17.59
CA GLY A 68 -5.33 -4.71 -16.52
C GLY A 68 -5.07 -3.78 -15.34
N HIS A 69 -6.07 -3.61 -14.46
CA HIS A 69 -5.86 -3.03 -13.12
C HIS A 69 -5.63 -4.11 -12.05
N VAL A 70 -5.88 -5.38 -12.41
CA VAL A 70 -5.70 -6.56 -11.56
C VAL A 70 -5.11 -7.65 -12.45
N ASP A 71 -4.02 -8.26 -12.00
CA ASP A 71 -3.40 -9.40 -12.67
C ASP A 71 -4.26 -10.66 -12.47
N LYS A 72 -4.32 -11.56 -13.47
CA LYS A 72 -5.09 -12.82 -13.33
C LYS A 72 -4.60 -13.67 -12.15
N ASP A 73 -3.30 -13.62 -11.84
CA ASP A 73 -2.68 -14.34 -10.71
C ASP A 73 -3.17 -13.87 -9.32
N ASP A 74 -3.77 -12.67 -9.22
CA ASP A 74 -4.40 -12.14 -7.99
C ASP A 74 -5.89 -12.51 -7.88
N LEU A 75 -6.49 -13.05 -8.95
CA LEU A 75 -7.88 -13.51 -9.00
C LEU A 75 -8.04 -14.99 -8.63
N ASP A 76 -6.98 -15.78 -8.73
CA ASP A 76 -6.97 -17.21 -8.42
C ASP A 76 -7.24 -17.46 -6.93
N VAL A 77 -8.26 -18.25 -6.59
CA VAL A 77 -8.71 -18.48 -5.19
C VAL A 77 -7.62 -19.09 -4.29
N THR A 78 -6.57 -19.67 -4.88
CA THR A 78 -5.37 -20.17 -4.21
C THR A 78 -4.37 -19.08 -3.83
N THR A 79 -4.47 -17.86 -4.38
CA THR A 79 -3.63 -16.68 -4.06
C THR A 79 -4.06 -16.01 -2.75
N THR A 80 -4.16 -16.80 -1.68
CA THR A 80 -4.07 -16.22 -0.32
C THR A 80 -2.63 -15.74 -0.16
N GLY A 81 -2.41 -14.48 -0.53
CA GLY A 81 -1.13 -13.95 -1.01
C GLY A 81 0.12 -14.45 -0.29
N SER A 82 1.13 -14.83 -1.07
CA SER A 82 2.42 -15.33 -0.55
C SER A 82 3.01 -14.29 0.41
N GLY A 83 3.00 -14.60 1.71
CA GLY A 83 3.25 -13.66 2.81
C GLY A 83 4.69 -13.21 2.99
N GLU A 84 5.48 -13.24 1.92
CA GLU A 84 6.93 -13.02 1.89
C GLU A 84 7.27 -11.57 2.28
N GLY A 85 6.51 -10.59 1.78
CA GLY A 85 6.67 -9.17 2.15
C GLY A 85 6.13 -8.77 3.52
N GLN A 86 5.14 -9.49 4.07
CA GLN A 86 4.55 -9.15 5.39
C GLN A 86 5.33 -9.76 6.56
N SER A 87 5.96 -10.92 6.35
CA SER A 87 6.71 -11.63 7.40
C SER A 87 7.89 -10.83 7.98
N GLU A 88 8.51 -9.96 7.18
CA GLU A 88 9.63 -9.13 7.63
C GLU A 88 9.16 -7.93 8.49
N LEU A 89 8.03 -7.30 8.11
CA LEU A 89 7.37 -6.26 8.90
C LEU A 89 6.81 -6.82 10.22
N VAL A 90 6.19 -7.99 10.21
CA VAL A 90 5.70 -8.68 11.42
C VAL A 90 6.85 -9.06 12.35
N ASN A 91 7.99 -9.53 11.84
CA ASN A 91 9.19 -9.80 12.65
C ASN A 91 9.86 -8.53 13.24
N LYS A 92 9.58 -7.36 12.69
CA LYS A 92 10.10 -6.07 13.18
C LYS A 92 9.19 -5.43 14.23
N VAL A 93 7.89 -5.70 14.17
CA VAL A 93 6.88 -5.18 15.13
C VAL A 93 6.65 -6.15 16.30
N THR A 94 6.83 -7.46 16.11
CA THR A 94 6.76 -8.44 17.19
C THR A 94 8.12 -8.61 17.87
N SER A 95 8.17 -8.40 19.18
CA SER A 95 9.40 -8.59 19.94
C SER A 95 9.80 -10.07 19.96
N ARG A 96 11.07 -10.38 19.71
CA ARG A 96 11.63 -11.76 19.75
C ARG A 96 11.69 -12.37 21.17
N GLY A 97 10.91 -11.86 22.11
CA GLY A 97 11.02 -12.06 23.55
C GLY A 97 10.39 -13.33 24.13
N PHE A 98 10.00 -14.33 23.32
CA PHE A 98 9.37 -15.54 23.85
C PHE A 98 9.68 -16.86 23.10
N ILE A 99 10.90 -17.02 22.59
CA ILE A 99 11.37 -18.33 22.10
C ILE A 99 11.88 -19.16 23.30
N ARG A 100 11.11 -20.20 23.67
CA ARG A 100 11.33 -21.06 24.84
C ARG A 100 12.59 -21.95 24.75
N ASN A 101 13.78 -21.38 24.95
CA ASN A 101 15.01 -22.16 25.14
C ASN A 101 15.50 -22.14 26.61
N LYS A 102 14.88 -23.01 27.41
CA LYS A 102 15.53 -23.83 28.47
C LYS A 102 16.36 -23.18 29.59
N GLN A 103 16.35 -21.87 29.80
CA GLN A 103 17.02 -21.25 30.97
C GLN A 103 16.10 -20.31 31.76
N GLY A 104 15.70 -20.80 32.93
CA GLY A 104 15.18 -20.07 34.12
C GLY A 104 14.38 -18.78 33.91
N LEU A 105 13.05 -18.88 33.87
CA LEU A 105 12.18 -17.75 34.24
C LEU A 105 12.26 -17.53 35.76
N VAL A 106 13.19 -16.71 36.21
CA VAL A 106 13.30 -16.31 37.63
C VAL A 106 12.29 -15.20 37.90
N VAL A 107 11.12 -15.58 38.42
CA VAL A 107 10.12 -14.63 38.92
C VAL A 107 10.59 -14.08 40.26
N TYR A 108 11.05 -12.84 40.30
CA TYR A 108 11.27 -12.12 41.56
C TYR A 108 9.91 -11.76 42.18
N SER A 109 9.37 -12.67 43.00
CA SER A 109 8.27 -12.37 43.91
C SER A 109 8.79 -11.51 45.05
N ASN A 110 8.13 -10.37 45.29
CA ASN A 110 8.57 -9.42 46.31
C ASN A 110 8.11 -9.88 47.71
N GLY A 111 8.92 -10.72 48.36
CA GLY A 111 8.79 -11.05 49.78
C GLY A 111 8.98 -12.53 50.14
N GLY A 112 10.10 -12.84 50.83
CA GLY A 112 10.21 -14.02 51.69
C GLY A 112 11.26 -15.08 51.32
N ALA A 113 12.39 -15.05 52.04
CA ALA A 113 13.37 -16.14 52.25
C ALA A 113 14.13 -16.73 51.04
N ALA A 114 15.35 -17.23 51.30
CA ALA A 114 16.37 -17.59 50.31
C ALA A 114 16.86 -19.06 50.44
N GLN A 115 17.93 -19.40 49.70
CA GLN A 115 18.72 -20.66 49.66
C GLN A 115 18.22 -21.71 48.64
N ALA A 116 19.05 -22.49 47.91
CA ALA A 116 20.48 -22.46 47.54
C ALA A 116 20.66 -23.39 46.29
N VAL A 117 21.80 -23.76 45.67
CA VAL A 117 23.26 -23.74 45.96
C VAL A 117 24.07 -23.47 44.66
N GLU A 118 25.40 -23.46 44.72
CA GLU A 118 26.34 -23.51 43.56
C GLU A 118 26.82 -24.95 43.28
N GLU A 119 27.14 -25.30 42.02
CA GLU A 119 28.17 -26.33 41.76
C GLU A 119 28.91 -26.18 40.41
N ALA A 120 30.24 -26.06 40.52
CA ALA A 120 31.37 -26.42 39.61
C ALA A 120 31.36 -26.19 38.07
N ALA A 121 32.50 -25.68 37.59
CA ALA A 121 32.91 -25.62 36.17
C ALA A 121 33.45 -26.97 35.63
N PRO A 122 33.65 -27.13 34.30
CA PRO A 122 35.03 -26.96 33.75
C PRO A 122 35.08 -26.36 32.29
N VAL A 123 35.96 -25.38 31.96
CA VAL A 123 37.36 -25.47 31.41
C VAL A 123 37.51 -25.59 29.86
N MET A 124 38.12 -24.55 29.24
CA MET A 124 38.90 -24.53 27.95
C MET A 124 38.15 -24.68 26.59
N ARG A 125 38.63 -24.19 25.42
CA ARG A 125 39.81 -23.37 25.00
C ARG A 125 39.59 -22.71 23.61
N ASN A 126 40.19 -21.53 23.40
CA ASN A 126 40.79 -20.91 22.19
C ASN A 126 40.23 -21.20 20.76
N ALA A 127 40.00 -20.13 19.96
CA ALA A 127 40.99 -19.61 18.98
C ALA A 127 40.39 -18.66 17.91
N ASP A 128 40.90 -17.42 17.85
CA ASP A 128 40.88 -16.52 16.68
C ASP A 128 41.76 -17.10 15.53
N PRO A 129 41.57 -16.76 14.22
CA PRO A 129 41.86 -15.41 13.72
C PRO A 129 40.98 -14.84 12.58
N ALA A 130 41.03 -13.51 12.45
CA ALA A 130 40.60 -12.75 11.27
C ALA A 130 41.55 -12.94 10.06
N PRO A 131 41.12 -12.54 8.85
CA PRO A 131 41.67 -11.28 8.27
C PRO A 131 40.55 -10.36 7.74
N MET A 132 40.57 -9.06 8.06
CA MET A 132 41.20 -7.95 7.31
C MET A 132 40.47 -7.47 6.04
N ALA A 133 39.94 -6.25 6.16
CA ALA A 133 39.85 -5.18 5.16
C ALA A 133 39.12 -5.41 3.82
N GLU A 134 38.12 -4.57 3.56
CA GLU A 134 38.30 -3.53 2.52
C GLU A 134 37.40 -2.30 2.80
N THR A 135 37.99 -1.11 2.67
CA THR A 135 37.32 0.18 2.88
C THR A 135 36.74 0.73 1.59
N SER A 136 35.44 0.98 1.54
CA SER A 136 34.79 1.78 0.49
C SER A 136 33.95 2.90 1.11
N ASN A 137 34.49 4.12 1.12
CA ASN A 137 33.71 5.32 1.39
C ASN A 137 32.83 5.64 0.17
N VAL A 138 31.52 5.40 0.28
CA VAL A 138 30.55 5.92 -0.70
C VAL A 138 29.77 7.08 -0.07
N ILE A 139 29.89 8.20 -0.76
CA ILE A 139 29.38 9.53 -0.43
C ILE A 139 27.90 9.50 0.00
N THR A 140 27.62 10.10 1.16
CA THR A 140 26.26 10.38 1.61
C THR A 140 25.63 11.49 0.77
N THR A 141 24.79 11.13 -0.21
CA THR A 141 23.81 12.05 -0.78
C THR A 141 22.49 11.91 -0.02
N ASN A 142 22.13 12.94 0.75
CA ASN A 142 20.82 13.02 1.42
C ASN A 142 19.70 13.16 0.38
N ALA A 143 19.14 12.05 -0.07
CA ALA A 143 17.86 11.98 -0.76
C ALA A 143 16.78 11.51 0.23
N ILE A 144 16.44 12.37 1.20
CA ILE A 144 15.29 12.14 2.08
C ILE A 144 14.03 12.49 1.28
N THR A 145 13.57 11.57 0.46
CA THR A 145 12.16 11.49 0.04
C THR A 145 11.41 10.71 1.12
N PRO A 146 10.67 11.37 2.03
CA PRO A 146 9.82 10.64 2.96
C PRO A 146 8.67 10.03 2.16
N SER A 147 8.53 8.70 2.27
CA SER A 147 7.39 7.96 1.72
C SER A 147 6.09 8.62 2.20
N GLY A 148 5.25 9.09 1.28
CA GLY A 148 4.12 9.98 1.60
C GLY A 148 3.16 9.42 2.65
N ASP A 149 3.02 8.09 2.71
CA ASP A 149 2.08 7.39 3.59
C ASP A 149 2.38 7.57 5.08
N THR A 150 3.65 7.67 5.48
CA THR A 150 4.00 7.89 6.91
C THR A 150 3.65 9.32 7.34
N VAL A 151 3.87 10.30 6.45
CA VAL A 151 3.56 11.72 6.70
C VAL A 151 2.05 11.97 6.78
N ILE A 152 1.25 11.23 5.99
CA ILE A 152 -0.22 11.31 6.05
C ILE A 152 -0.73 10.74 7.38
N ALA A 153 -0.23 9.57 7.80
CA ALA A 153 -0.63 8.95 9.06
C ALA A 153 -0.34 9.84 10.27
N GLU A 154 0.85 10.45 10.33
CA GLU A 154 1.25 11.35 11.41
C GLU A 154 0.38 12.63 11.46
N ARG A 155 0.07 13.22 10.30
CA ARG A 155 -0.84 14.39 10.22
C ARG A 155 -2.26 14.06 10.68
N VAL A 156 -2.79 12.88 10.35
CA VAL A 156 -4.12 12.43 10.82
C VAL A 156 -4.13 12.21 12.33
N GLN A 157 -3.04 11.68 12.90
CA GLN A 157 -2.90 11.58 14.36
C GLN A 157 -2.81 12.96 15.03
N GLN A 158 -2.04 13.88 14.47
CA GLN A 158 -1.94 15.26 14.96
C GLN A 158 -3.28 16.00 14.90
N ALA A 159 -4.06 15.82 13.82
CA ALA A 159 -5.39 16.41 13.68
C ALA A 159 -6.37 15.90 14.76
N ARG A 160 -6.33 14.59 15.07
CA ARG A 160 -7.12 14.00 16.16
C ARG A 160 -6.69 14.51 17.53
N MET A 161 -5.39 14.66 17.78
CA MET A 161 -4.87 15.26 19.03
C MET A 161 -5.28 16.73 19.21
N GLN A 162 -5.50 17.47 18.12
CA GLN A 162 -6.00 18.85 18.14
C GLN A 162 -7.54 18.95 18.24
N GLY A 163 -8.26 17.82 18.27
CA GLY A 163 -9.71 17.79 18.42
C GLY A 163 -10.49 18.20 17.15
N TYR A 164 -9.91 18.00 15.96
CA TYR A 164 -10.65 18.20 14.71
C TYR A 164 -11.61 17.04 14.44
N GLU A 165 -12.87 17.35 14.09
CA GLU A 165 -13.89 16.32 13.85
C GLU A 165 -13.77 15.63 12.47
N GLY A 166 -13.03 16.23 11.53
CA GLY A 166 -12.86 15.70 10.17
C GLY A 166 -13.92 16.18 9.16
N GLU A 167 -14.83 17.06 9.58
CA GLU A 167 -15.79 17.74 8.70
C GLU A 167 -15.11 18.85 7.88
N ALA A 168 -15.49 18.98 6.60
CA ALA A 168 -15.01 20.05 5.73
C ALA A 168 -15.74 21.38 6.03
N CYS A 169 -14.97 22.46 6.25
CA CYS A 169 -15.56 23.79 6.41
C CYS A 169 -16.25 24.25 5.11
N PRO A 170 -17.53 24.66 5.10
CA PRO A 170 -18.21 25.08 3.87
C PRO A 170 -17.59 26.32 3.22
N GLU A 171 -17.11 27.28 4.03
CA GLU A 171 -16.56 28.55 3.54
C GLU A 171 -15.12 28.45 2.96
N CYS A 172 -14.27 27.58 3.50
CA CYS A 172 -12.84 27.52 3.13
C CYS A 172 -12.32 26.11 2.80
N GLN A 173 -13.19 25.10 2.83
CA GLN A 173 -12.91 23.69 2.54
C GLN A 173 -11.78 23.04 3.37
N ASN A 174 -11.30 23.69 4.42
CA ASN A 174 -10.33 23.10 5.34
C ASN A 174 -11.02 22.22 6.40
N PHE A 175 -10.37 21.13 6.78
CA PHE A 175 -10.86 20.12 7.74
C PHE A 175 -10.55 20.45 9.20
N THR A 176 -10.12 21.70 9.47
CA THR A 176 -9.74 22.20 10.81
C THR A 176 -10.96 22.65 11.64
N LEU A 177 -12.02 21.83 11.68
CA LEU A 177 -13.25 22.11 12.44
C LEU A 177 -13.18 21.54 13.85
N VAL A 178 -13.28 22.38 14.88
CA VAL A 178 -13.25 22.00 16.30
C VAL A 178 -14.61 22.25 16.94
N ARG A 179 -15.10 21.29 17.73
CA ARG A 179 -16.33 21.44 18.52
C ARG A 179 -16.17 22.49 19.62
N ASN A 180 -17.05 23.48 19.60
CA ASN A 180 -17.15 24.57 20.58
C ASN A 180 -18.58 24.58 21.13
N GLY A 181 -18.87 23.64 22.04
CA GLY A 181 -20.22 23.40 22.57
C GLY A 181 -21.10 22.63 21.59
N THR A 182 -22.28 23.18 21.27
CA THR A 182 -23.17 22.65 20.21
C THR A 182 -22.64 22.97 18.81
N CYS A 183 -21.96 24.10 18.66
CA CYS A 183 -21.39 24.57 17.40
C CYS A 183 -20.06 23.88 17.05
N LEU A 184 -19.74 23.90 15.76
CA LEU A 184 -18.43 23.64 15.18
C LEU A 184 -17.79 24.97 14.75
N LYS A 185 -16.48 25.12 14.93
CA LYS A 185 -15.73 26.32 14.52
C LYS A 185 -14.51 25.95 13.69
N CYS A 186 -14.33 26.62 12.55
CA CYS A 186 -13.12 26.48 11.75
C CYS A 186 -11.97 27.32 12.32
N ASN A 187 -10.83 26.69 12.62
CA ASN A 187 -9.62 27.40 13.04
C ASN A 187 -8.94 28.20 11.91
N THR A 188 -9.25 27.90 10.64
CA THR A 188 -8.60 28.54 9.47
C THR A 188 -9.27 29.86 9.07
N CYS A 189 -10.60 29.88 8.96
CA CYS A 189 -11.37 31.08 8.55
C CYS A 189 -12.26 31.67 9.65
N GLY A 190 -12.36 31.03 10.83
CA GLY A 190 -13.16 31.49 11.95
C GLY A 190 -14.67 31.25 11.85
N SER A 191 -15.19 30.75 10.72
CA SER A 191 -16.63 30.49 10.54
C SER A 191 -17.15 29.41 11.49
N THR A 192 -18.41 29.55 11.92
CA THR A 192 -19.09 28.59 12.80
C THR A 192 -20.27 27.93 12.10
N THR A 193 -20.40 26.61 12.24
CA THR A 193 -21.51 25.80 11.71
C THR A 193 -22.21 25.05 12.83
N GLY A 194 -23.48 24.64 12.63
CA GLY A 194 -24.22 23.84 13.61
C GLY A 194 -24.67 24.57 14.89
N CYS A 195 -24.67 25.90 14.90
CA CYS A 195 -25.29 26.67 15.98
C CYS A 195 -26.81 26.75 15.80
N SER A 196 -27.55 26.23 16.78
CA SER A 196 -29.01 26.41 16.96
C SER A 196 -29.30 27.38 18.09
#